data_AF-A0A7I0KCY6-F1
#
_entry.id   AF-A0A7I0KCY6-F1
#
_cell.length_a   1.000
_cell.length_b   1.000
_cell.length_c   1.000
_cell.angle_alpha   90.00
_cell.angle_beta   90.00
_cell.angle_gamma   90.00
#
_symmetry.space_group_name_H-M   'P 1'
#
loop_
_entity.id
_entity.type
_entity.pdbx_description
1 polymer ?
#
loop_
_entity_poly.entity_id
_entity_poly.type
_entity_poly.pdbx_seq_one_letter_code
_entity_poly.pdbx_strand_id
1 'polypeptide(L)'
;MKHLIPLVTRDDVHAHCLAHWKTDVFRSSHREGGYIHDVVDQYARLPRFTCETTNDRLERAHFCTWWGLTMRRDDYAAPAVEDLYILHEIWHAAHMPFIPGIGFEAFHGKMERNELEASVASELLVYFKIDGLRESAFPHPIYADRFLNDPAMRLLWRENEVVATNTLLEARRNVMYSKPEGDMDLSERWIRKFTMQNRQWSIVWADRYPDIEDHMHRFQQMAHGGDRKGAADFHIDWIEAEAASDAVDHIPFRDQALLFATIYWANRAKYDAALNGAASKPARMTA
;
A
#
# COMPACT_ATOMS: atom_id res chain seq x y z
N MET A 1 -1.29 18.46 -3.71
CA MET A 1 -1.05 17.40 -4.71
C MET A 1 -1.07 18.06 -6.07
N LYS A 2 -0.33 17.55 -7.06
CA LYS A 2 -0.29 18.15 -8.39
C LYS A 2 -0.41 17.10 -9.49
N HIS A 3 -0.72 17.56 -10.70
CA HIS A 3 -0.81 16.73 -11.89
C HIS A 3 -1.76 15.54 -11.68
N LEU A 4 -2.99 15.81 -11.21
CA LEU A 4 -4.02 14.79 -11.09
C LEU A 4 -4.38 14.24 -12.48
N ILE A 5 -4.18 12.94 -12.68
CA ILE A 5 -4.48 12.24 -13.92
C ILE A 5 -5.65 11.29 -13.67
N PRO A 6 -6.85 11.59 -14.19
CA PRO A 6 -7.98 10.68 -14.11
C PRO A 6 -7.87 9.58 -15.19
N LEU A 7 -8.05 8.34 -14.76
CA LEU A 7 -8.08 7.12 -15.57
C LEU A 7 -9.51 6.57 -15.51
N VAL A 8 -10.33 6.98 -16.47
CA VAL A 8 -11.79 6.77 -16.39
C VAL A 8 -12.16 5.37 -16.84
N THR A 9 -11.60 4.87 -17.94
CA THR A 9 -11.93 3.55 -18.47
C THR A 9 -11.00 2.46 -17.92
N ARG A 10 -11.39 1.20 -18.08
CA ARG A 10 -10.51 0.07 -17.71
C ARG A 10 -9.22 0.08 -18.54
N ASP A 11 -9.35 0.36 -19.84
CA ASP A 11 -8.23 0.41 -20.77
C ASP A 11 -7.25 1.53 -20.41
N ASP A 12 -7.74 2.71 -19.99
CA ASP A 12 -6.88 3.79 -19.49
C ASP A 12 -6.06 3.34 -18.28
N VAL A 13 -6.69 2.63 -17.33
CA VAL A 13 -6.02 2.11 -16.14
C VAL A 13 -4.94 1.09 -16.52
N HIS A 14 -5.27 0.11 -17.37
CA HIS A 14 -4.29 -0.89 -17.82
C HIS A 14 -3.14 -0.26 -18.59
N ALA A 15 -3.43 0.63 -19.54
CA ALA A 15 -2.41 1.31 -20.33
C ALA A 15 -1.48 2.14 -19.45
N HIS A 16 -2.04 2.88 -18.48
CA HIS A 16 -1.27 3.66 -17.53
C HIS A 16 -0.38 2.77 -16.65
N CYS A 17 -0.95 1.78 -15.95
CA CYS A 17 -0.18 0.86 -15.11
C CYS A 17 0.95 0.18 -15.90
N LEU A 18 0.67 -0.29 -17.12
CA LEU A 18 1.66 -0.94 -17.97
C LEU A 18 2.81 -0.02 -18.38
N ALA A 19 2.52 1.25 -18.65
CA ALA A 19 3.54 2.24 -19.00
C ALA A 19 4.44 2.63 -17.82
N HIS A 20 3.96 2.46 -16.59
CA HIS A 20 4.64 2.89 -15.38
C HIS A 20 5.41 1.78 -14.64
N TRP A 21 5.15 0.50 -14.93
CA TRP A 21 6.00 -0.59 -14.45
C TRP A 21 7.44 -0.43 -14.94
N LYS A 22 8.40 -0.46 -14.01
CA LYS A 22 9.81 -0.19 -14.28
C LYS A 22 10.55 -1.44 -14.73
N THR A 23 10.21 -2.60 -14.17
CA THR A 23 10.88 -3.87 -14.45
C THR A 23 10.15 -4.69 -15.51
N ASP A 24 10.92 -5.50 -16.25
CA ASP A 24 10.34 -6.41 -17.25
C ASP A 24 9.50 -7.51 -16.60
N VAL A 25 9.85 -7.99 -15.41
CA VAL A 25 9.07 -9.03 -14.72
C VAL A 25 7.65 -8.55 -14.36
N PHE A 26 7.48 -7.30 -13.93
CA PHE A 26 6.16 -6.70 -13.73
C PHE A 26 5.43 -6.44 -15.06
N ARG A 27 6.13 -5.92 -16.07
CA ARG A 27 5.54 -5.68 -17.39
C ARG A 27 5.05 -6.96 -18.06
N SER A 28 5.84 -8.04 -18.01
CA SER A 28 5.46 -9.35 -18.57
C SER A 28 4.29 -9.95 -17.79
N SER A 29 4.37 -9.98 -16.45
CA SER A 29 3.26 -10.48 -15.62
C SER A 29 1.95 -9.72 -15.88
N HIS A 30 2.01 -8.42 -16.18
CA HIS A 30 0.83 -7.63 -16.57
C HIS A 30 0.34 -7.95 -18.00
N ARG A 31 1.23 -8.01 -19.00
CA ARG A 31 0.85 -8.24 -20.41
C ARG A 31 0.31 -9.65 -20.66
N GLU A 32 0.83 -10.63 -19.94
CA GLU A 32 0.59 -12.05 -20.20
C GLU A 32 -0.60 -12.61 -19.40
N GLY A 33 -1.35 -11.78 -18.69
CA GLY A 33 -2.47 -12.24 -17.87
C GLY A 33 -2.04 -12.94 -16.57
N GLY A 34 -0.87 -12.58 -16.03
CA GLY A 34 -0.34 -13.13 -14.78
C GLY A 34 -0.81 -12.39 -13.53
N TYR A 35 -0.12 -12.61 -12.41
CA TYR A 35 -0.48 -12.04 -11.11
C TYR A 35 -0.67 -10.51 -11.12
N ILE A 36 0.22 -9.76 -11.77
CA ILE A 36 0.09 -8.30 -11.86
C ILE A 36 -1.12 -7.91 -12.71
N HIS A 37 -1.43 -8.65 -13.77
CA HIS A 37 -2.63 -8.42 -14.57
C HIS A 37 -3.90 -8.54 -13.73
N ASP A 38 -4.02 -9.62 -12.95
CA ASP A 38 -5.20 -9.87 -12.13
C ASP A 38 -5.40 -8.78 -11.07
N VAL A 39 -4.31 -8.32 -10.45
CA VAL A 39 -4.37 -7.21 -9.49
C VAL A 39 -4.78 -5.91 -10.18
N VAL A 40 -4.25 -5.60 -11.36
CA VAL A 40 -4.64 -4.42 -12.13
C VAL A 40 -6.09 -4.52 -12.63
N ASP A 41 -6.58 -5.71 -12.99
CA ASP A 41 -7.96 -5.90 -13.42
C ASP A 41 -8.95 -5.57 -12.28
N GLN A 42 -8.63 -6.01 -11.07
CA GLN A 42 -9.38 -5.67 -9.86
C GLN A 42 -9.34 -4.16 -9.59
N TYR A 43 -8.16 -3.56 -9.72
CA TYR A 43 -7.99 -2.12 -9.60
C TYR A 43 -8.81 -1.36 -10.66
N ALA A 44 -8.85 -1.79 -11.91
CA ALA A 44 -9.54 -1.12 -13.02
C ALA A 44 -11.07 -1.12 -12.91
N ARG A 45 -11.66 -1.88 -11.95
CA ARG A 45 -13.12 -1.93 -11.72
C ARG A 45 -13.75 -0.57 -11.41
N LEU A 46 -12.96 0.40 -10.94
CA LEU A 46 -13.38 1.78 -10.70
C LEU A 46 -12.53 2.74 -11.54
N PRO A 47 -13.00 3.98 -11.81
CA PRO A 47 -12.11 5.06 -12.23
C PRO A 47 -10.98 5.23 -11.20
N ARG A 48 -9.78 5.54 -11.67
CA ARG A 48 -8.59 5.71 -10.82
C ARG A 48 -7.93 7.03 -11.07
N PHE A 49 -7.15 7.47 -10.09
CA PHE A 49 -6.52 8.77 -10.12
C PHE A 49 -5.10 8.63 -9.66
N THR A 50 -4.17 9.14 -10.46
CA THR A 50 -2.77 9.20 -10.07
C THR A 50 -2.32 10.63 -9.93
N CYS A 51 -1.45 10.92 -8.98
CA CYS A 51 -0.94 12.26 -8.76
C CYS A 51 0.53 12.26 -8.37
N GLU A 52 1.13 13.45 -8.45
CA GLU A 52 2.44 13.76 -7.89
C GLU A 52 2.29 14.61 -6.63
N THR A 53 3.34 14.64 -5.82
CA THR A 53 3.42 15.48 -4.65
C THR A 53 3.70 16.94 -5.02
N THR A 54 2.99 17.86 -4.36
CA THR A 54 3.36 19.27 -4.25
C THR A 54 4.35 19.47 -3.09
N ASN A 55 4.14 18.75 -1.98
CA ASN A 55 4.92 18.80 -0.76
C ASN A 55 5.13 17.39 -0.19
N ASP A 56 6.22 16.74 -0.59
CA ASP A 56 6.61 15.39 -0.19
C ASP A 56 6.55 15.14 1.32
N ARG A 57 6.92 16.16 2.10
CA ARG A 57 7.00 16.06 3.55
C ARG A 57 5.63 15.78 4.16
N LEU A 58 4.57 16.28 3.56
CA LEU A 58 3.22 16.13 4.09
C LEU A 58 2.50 14.96 3.42
N GLU A 59 2.64 14.89 2.10
CA GLU A 59 1.78 14.04 1.27
C GLU A 59 2.22 12.57 1.25
N ARG A 60 3.52 12.28 1.41
CA ARG A 60 3.98 10.87 1.46
C ARG A 60 3.47 10.11 2.68
N ALA A 61 3.09 10.82 3.74
CA ALA A 61 2.51 10.21 4.94
C ALA A 61 0.99 10.08 4.85
N HIS A 62 0.36 10.68 3.84
CA HIS A 62 -1.07 10.99 3.85
C HIS A 62 -1.99 9.77 3.63
N PHE A 63 -1.44 8.71 3.04
CA PHE A 63 -2.19 7.51 2.61
C PHE A 63 -3.43 7.86 1.78
N CYS A 64 -3.23 8.66 0.74
CA CYS A 64 -4.30 9.14 -0.13
C CYS A 64 -5.00 8.06 -0.96
N THR A 65 -4.41 6.87 -1.03
CA THR A 65 -4.97 5.70 -1.71
C THR A 65 -6.30 5.26 -1.09
N TRP A 66 -6.47 5.46 0.23
CA TRP A 66 -7.74 5.18 0.89
C TRP A 66 -8.90 6.01 0.33
N TRP A 67 -8.68 7.27 -0.07
CA TRP A 67 -9.71 8.07 -0.74
C TRP A 67 -9.50 8.15 -2.26
N GLY A 68 -8.88 7.13 -2.87
CA GLY A 68 -8.92 6.96 -4.33
C GLY A 68 -7.79 7.59 -5.14
N LEU A 69 -6.76 8.17 -4.49
CA LEU A 69 -5.61 8.74 -5.19
C LEU A 69 -4.36 7.88 -4.99
N THR A 70 -3.73 7.43 -6.07
CA THR A 70 -2.43 6.73 -6.01
C THR A 70 -1.29 7.70 -6.29
N MET A 71 -0.44 7.90 -5.29
CA MET A 71 0.69 8.80 -5.38
C MET A 71 1.87 8.14 -6.07
N ARG A 72 2.42 8.80 -7.10
CA ARG A 72 3.66 8.32 -7.74
C ARG A 72 4.88 8.74 -6.93
N ARG A 73 5.86 7.83 -6.85
CA ARG A 73 7.14 8.04 -6.16
C ARG A 73 8.27 7.51 -7.03
N ASP A 74 8.77 8.36 -7.93
CA ASP A 74 9.82 7.99 -8.89
C ASP A 74 11.26 8.13 -8.30
N ASP A 75 11.44 7.96 -6.98
CA ASP A 75 12.71 8.21 -6.28
C ASP A 75 13.30 7.00 -5.55
N TYR A 76 12.77 5.81 -5.79
CA TYR A 76 13.35 4.58 -5.25
C TYR A 76 14.66 4.22 -5.96
N ALA A 77 15.68 3.83 -5.19
CA ALA A 77 16.99 3.48 -5.74
C ALA A 77 16.97 2.22 -6.62
N ALA A 78 16.05 1.29 -6.36
CA ALA A 78 15.89 0.05 -7.11
C ALA A 78 14.53 0.03 -7.83
N PRO A 79 14.49 -0.11 -9.17
CA PRO A 79 13.25 -0.15 -9.95
C PRO A 79 12.21 -1.17 -9.44
N ALA A 80 12.67 -2.35 -9.01
CA ALA A 80 11.80 -3.38 -8.46
C ALA A 80 11.13 -2.95 -7.14
N VAL A 81 11.79 -2.13 -6.32
CA VAL A 81 11.20 -1.62 -5.07
C VAL A 81 10.12 -0.58 -5.37
N GLU A 82 10.29 0.21 -6.43
CA GLU A 82 9.23 1.11 -6.90
C GLU A 82 8.00 0.34 -7.40
N ASP A 83 8.21 -0.71 -8.20
CA ASP A 83 7.12 -1.57 -8.68
C ASP A 83 6.38 -2.23 -7.49
N LEU A 84 7.11 -2.70 -6.47
CA LEU A 84 6.55 -3.24 -5.24
C LEU A 84 5.74 -2.20 -4.45
N TYR A 85 6.22 -0.96 -4.38
CA TYR A 85 5.49 0.16 -3.77
C TYR A 85 4.17 0.41 -4.50
N ILE A 86 4.20 0.55 -5.83
CA ILE A 86 2.99 0.80 -6.62
C ILE A 86 2.03 -0.38 -6.54
N LEU A 87 2.51 -1.62 -6.53
CA LEU A 87 1.68 -2.80 -6.32
C LEU A 87 0.94 -2.76 -4.98
N HIS A 88 1.62 -2.33 -3.91
CA HIS A 88 1.03 -2.19 -2.58
C HIS A 88 -0.13 -1.17 -2.59
N GLU A 89 0.09 0.01 -3.18
CA GLU A 89 -0.95 1.04 -3.30
C GLU A 89 -2.12 0.59 -4.18
N ILE A 90 -1.83 -0.07 -5.31
CA ILE A 90 -2.88 -0.64 -6.18
C ILE A 90 -3.70 -1.68 -5.42
N TRP A 91 -3.05 -2.53 -4.61
CA TRP A 91 -3.75 -3.54 -3.82
C TRP A 91 -4.70 -2.91 -2.81
N HIS A 92 -4.25 -1.90 -2.07
CA HIS A 92 -5.09 -1.13 -1.16
C HIS A 92 -6.34 -0.63 -1.87
N ALA A 93 -6.17 0.12 -2.96
CA ALA A 93 -7.28 0.73 -3.70
C ALA A 93 -8.20 -0.28 -4.42
N ALA A 94 -7.69 -1.45 -4.79
CA ALA A 94 -8.47 -2.52 -5.39
C ALA A 94 -9.39 -3.23 -4.37
N HIS A 95 -8.94 -3.35 -3.11
CA HIS A 95 -9.60 -4.16 -2.09
C HIS A 95 -10.18 -3.36 -0.92
N MET A 96 -10.14 -2.03 -0.95
CA MET A 96 -10.71 -1.18 0.09
C MET A 96 -12.24 -1.21 0.06
N PRO A 97 -12.93 -1.72 1.10
CA PRO A 97 -14.38 -1.57 1.22
C PRO A 97 -14.72 -0.17 1.76
N PHE A 98 -15.80 0.45 1.28
CA PHE A 98 -16.35 1.68 1.88
C PHE A 98 -17.74 1.44 2.44
N ILE A 99 -17.91 1.75 3.74
CA ILE A 99 -19.06 1.33 4.54
C ILE A 99 -19.64 2.57 5.26
N PRO A 100 -20.66 3.22 4.69
CA PRO A 100 -21.37 4.33 5.32
C PRO A 100 -21.84 4.00 6.73
N GLY A 101 -21.65 4.93 7.67
CA GLY A 101 -22.07 4.78 9.07
C GLY A 101 -21.30 3.72 9.87
N ILE A 102 -20.17 3.23 9.36
CA ILE A 102 -19.29 2.34 10.13
C ILE A 102 -18.81 3.01 11.42
N GLY A 103 -18.77 2.29 12.54
CA GLY A 103 -18.20 2.80 13.78
C GLY A 103 -16.67 2.84 13.75
N PHE A 104 -16.05 3.74 14.51
CA PHE A 104 -14.60 3.97 14.49
C PHE A 104 -13.76 2.69 14.70
N GLU A 105 -14.12 1.83 15.65
CA GLU A 105 -13.39 0.56 15.88
C GLU A 105 -13.46 -0.38 14.67
N ALA A 106 -14.60 -0.43 14.00
CA ALA A 106 -14.77 -1.24 12.78
C ALA A 106 -14.04 -0.59 11.58
N PHE A 107 -14.04 0.75 11.48
CA PHE A 107 -13.20 1.48 10.54
C PHE A 107 -11.72 1.13 10.75
N HIS A 108 -11.21 1.29 11.97
CA HIS A 108 -9.82 0.97 12.29
C HIS A 108 -9.48 -0.49 11.94
N GLY A 109 -10.32 -1.45 12.35
CA GLY A 109 -10.13 -2.86 12.04
C GLY A 109 -10.17 -3.19 10.53
N LYS A 110 -10.91 -2.43 9.72
CA LYS A 110 -10.90 -2.58 8.26
C LYS A 110 -9.58 -2.07 7.67
N MET A 111 -9.06 -0.95 8.17
CA MET A 111 -7.80 -0.36 7.70
C MET A 111 -6.63 -1.28 8.04
N GLU A 112 -6.62 -1.84 9.25
CA GLU A 112 -5.67 -2.86 9.68
C GLU A 112 -5.71 -4.11 8.80
N ARG A 113 -6.90 -4.57 8.42
CA ARG A 113 -7.05 -5.72 7.52
C ARG A 113 -6.54 -5.42 6.12
N ASN A 114 -6.90 -4.25 5.58
CA ASN A 114 -6.48 -3.86 4.24
C ASN A 114 -4.95 -3.68 4.16
N GLU A 115 -4.32 -3.14 5.21
CA GLU A 115 -2.86 -3.13 5.36
C GLU A 115 -2.27 -4.54 5.40
N LEU A 116 -2.81 -5.43 6.25
CA LEU A 116 -2.33 -6.81 6.33
C LEU A 116 -2.35 -7.49 4.96
N GLU A 117 -3.47 -7.38 4.24
CA GLU A 117 -3.63 -7.98 2.92
C GLU A 117 -2.70 -7.36 1.88
N ALA A 118 -2.57 -6.03 1.84
CA ALA A 118 -1.64 -5.33 0.94
C ALA A 118 -0.19 -5.70 1.23
N SER A 119 0.22 -5.68 2.49
CA SER A 119 1.53 -6.14 2.96
C SER A 119 1.81 -7.58 2.53
N VAL A 120 0.88 -8.53 2.71
CA VAL A 120 1.11 -9.92 2.31
C VAL A 120 1.15 -10.05 0.79
N ALA A 121 0.29 -9.36 0.06
CA ALA A 121 0.26 -9.39 -1.40
C ALA A 121 1.53 -8.85 -2.05
N SER A 122 2.02 -7.70 -1.56
CA SER A 122 3.15 -6.98 -2.17
C SER A 122 4.50 -7.26 -1.51
N GLU A 123 4.56 -7.83 -0.31
CA GLU A 123 5.84 -8.10 0.38
C GLU A 123 6.13 -9.59 0.59
N LEU A 124 5.15 -10.48 0.36
CA LEU A 124 5.33 -11.93 0.52
C LEU A 124 4.92 -12.69 -0.75
N LEU A 125 3.64 -12.64 -1.11
CA LEU A 125 3.05 -13.44 -2.19
C LEU A 125 3.67 -13.13 -3.55
N VAL A 126 3.97 -11.87 -3.83
CA VAL A 126 4.55 -11.44 -5.11
C VAL A 126 5.82 -12.21 -5.46
N TYR A 127 6.65 -12.58 -4.48
CA TYR A 127 7.89 -13.33 -4.72
C TYR A 127 7.68 -14.80 -5.06
N PHE A 128 6.52 -15.37 -4.69
CA PHE A 128 6.11 -16.70 -5.14
C PHE A 128 5.41 -16.66 -6.50
N LYS A 129 4.86 -15.50 -6.87
CA LYS A 129 4.08 -15.28 -8.09
C LYS A 129 4.90 -14.81 -9.28
N ILE A 130 6.05 -14.18 -9.04
CA ILE A 130 6.90 -13.58 -10.08
C ILE A 130 8.33 -14.11 -9.92
N ASP A 131 8.69 -15.04 -10.80
CA ASP A 131 10.04 -15.62 -10.85
C ASP A 131 11.10 -14.54 -11.10
N GLY A 132 12.23 -14.63 -10.39
CA GLY A 132 13.37 -13.70 -10.55
C GLY A 132 13.18 -12.33 -9.89
N LEU A 133 12.00 -12.03 -9.32
CA LEU A 133 11.76 -10.74 -8.66
C LEU A 133 12.63 -10.57 -7.41
N ARG A 134 12.78 -11.63 -6.62
CA ARG A 134 13.49 -11.57 -5.33
C ARG A 134 14.94 -11.10 -5.50
N GLU A 135 15.62 -11.59 -6.52
CA GLU A 135 17.02 -11.30 -6.83
C GLU A 135 17.24 -9.83 -7.24
N SER A 136 16.22 -9.19 -7.80
CA SER A 136 16.29 -7.81 -8.29
C SER A 136 15.77 -6.75 -7.30
N ALA A 137 15.04 -7.16 -6.25
CA ALA A 137 14.38 -6.25 -5.32
C ALA A 137 15.31 -5.70 -4.23
N PHE A 138 15.86 -6.59 -3.38
CA PHE A 138 16.63 -6.19 -2.20
C PHE A 138 17.98 -6.94 -2.12
N PRO A 139 19.10 -6.27 -1.84
CA PRO A 139 20.41 -6.90 -1.76
C PRO A 139 20.64 -7.67 -0.44
N HIS A 140 19.76 -7.49 0.54
CA HIS A 140 19.84 -8.11 1.86
C HIS A 140 18.65 -9.06 2.10
N PRO A 141 18.73 -9.96 3.10
CA PRO A 141 17.59 -10.76 3.50
C PRO A 141 16.38 -9.91 3.90
N ILE A 142 15.18 -10.40 3.59
CA ILE A 142 13.89 -9.80 3.94
C ILE A 142 13.00 -10.82 4.63
N TYR A 143 11.91 -10.37 5.25
CA TYR A 143 10.97 -11.24 5.95
C TYR A 143 10.42 -12.38 5.07
N ALA A 144 10.22 -12.12 3.77
CA ALA A 144 9.77 -13.13 2.79
C ALA A 144 10.72 -14.34 2.67
N ASP A 145 12.03 -14.14 2.86
CA ASP A 145 13.03 -15.19 2.67
C ASP A 145 12.85 -16.37 3.62
N ARG A 146 12.18 -16.15 4.76
CA ARG A 146 11.85 -17.23 5.71
C ARG A 146 10.91 -18.26 5.09
N PHE A 147 10.00 -17.79 4.25
CA PHE A 147 9.01 -18.62 3.58
C PHE A 147 9.51 -19.13 2.23
N LEU A 148 10.23 -18.28 1.49
CA LEU A 148 10.83 -18.67 0.20
C LEU A 148 11.88 -19.78 0.36
N ASN A 149 12.59 -19.83 1.50
CA ASN A 149 13.59 -20.85 1.79
C ASN A 149 13.06 -22.05 2.59
N ASP A 150 11.80 -22.04 3.03
CA ASP A 150 11.19 -23.15 3.75
C ASP A 150 10.67 -24.23 2.77
N PRO A 151 11.23 -25.46 2.78
CA PRO A 151 10.79 -26.53 1.89
C PRO A 151 9.30 -26.89 2.06
N ALA A 152 8.76 -26.81 3.28
CA ALA A 152 7.37 -27.11 3.54
C ALA A 152 6.45 -26.05 2.94
N MET A 153 6.81 -24.76 3.09
CA MET A 153 6.06 -23.67 2.48
C MET A 153 6.09 -23.72 0.96
N ARG A 154 7.25 -24.03 0.36
CA ARG A 154 7.36 -24.20 -1.10
C ARG A 154 6.54 -25.37 -1.63
N LEU A 155 6.47 -26.46 -0.87
CA LEU A 155 5.60 -27.59 -1.22
C LEU A 155 4.13 -27.17 -1.13
N LEU A 156 3.74 -26.55 -0.02
CA LEU A 156 2.38 -26.07 0.22
C LEU A 156 1.92 -25.09 -0.87
N TRP A 157 2.79 -24.14 -1.26
CA TRP A 157 2.50 -23.20 -2.35
C TRP A 157 2.16 -23.92 -3.66
N ARG A 158 2.94 -24.95 -4.03
CA ARG A 158 2.74 -25.70 -5.28
C ARG A 158 1.50 -26.58 -5.26
N GLU A 159 1.18 -27.16 -4.11
CA GLU A 159 0.08 -28.13 -3.99
C GLU A 159 -1.25 -27.47 -3.61
N ASN A 160 -1.23 -26.38 -2.86
CA ASN A 160 -2.41 -25.69 -2.37
C ASN A 160 -2.13 -24.21 -2.06
N GLU A 161 -2.16 -23.40 -3.11
CA GLU A 161 -1.89 -21.95 -3.03
C GLU A 161 -2.80 -21.23 -2.03
N VAL A 162 -4.09 -21.61 -1.94
CA VAL A 162 -5.05 -20.97 -1.02
C VAL A 162 -4.63 -21.15 0.44
N VAL A 163 -4.21 -22.37 0.82
CA VAL A 163 -3.75 -22.65 2.19
C VAL A 163 -2.38 -21.99 2.44
N ALA A 164 -1.50 -21.93 1.43
CA ALA A 164 -0.24 -21.20 1.55
C ALA A 164 -0.48 -19.70 1.83
N THR A 165 -1.37 -19.07 1.05
CA THR A 165 -1.76 -17.67 1.23
C THR A 165 -2.33 -17.40 2.62
N ASN A 166 -3.24 -18.25 3.10
CA ASN A 166 -3.78 -18.13 4.46
C ASN A 166 -2.71 -18.28 5.53
N THR A 167 -1.77 -19.22 5.35
CA THR A 167 -0.63 -19.38 6.27
C THR A 167 0.25 -18.12 6.33
N LEU A 168 0.50 -17.47 5.19
CA LEU A 168 1.27 -16.23 5.13
C LEU A 168 0.52 -15.06 5.80
N LEU A 169 -0.80 -14.96 5.60
CA LEU A 169 -1.66 -13.99 6.29
C LEU A 169 -1.62 -14.18 7.80
N GLU A 170 -1.72 -15.42 8.29
CA GLU A 170 -1.65 -15.73 9.71
C GLU A 170 -0.28 -15.41 10.30
N ALA A 171 0.81 -15.75 9.58
CA ALA A 171 2.17 -15.45 10.03
C ALA A 171 2.41 -13.93 10.14
N ARG A 172 1.99 -13.15 9.13
CA ARG A 172 2.09 -11.68 9.16
C ARG A 172 1.22 -11.08 10.26
N ARG A 173 -0.03 -11.53 10.41
CA ARG A 173 -0.95 -11.12 11.48
C ARG A 173 -0.37 -11.40 12.87
N ASN A 174 0.23 -12.57 13.07
CA ASN A 174 0.86 -12.92 14.34
C ASN A 174 1.96 -11.92 14.70
N VAL A 175 2.84 -11.56 13.75
CA VAL A 175 3.86 -10.53 13.98
C VAL A 175 3.25 -9.16 14.30
N MET A 176 2.21 -8.76 13.56
CA MET A 176 1.53 -7.47 13.74
C MET A 176 0.81 -7.33 15.08
N TYR A 177 0.26 -8.41 15.65
CA TYR A 177 -0.66 -8.29 16.80
C TYR A 177 -0.35 -9.18 18.00
N SER A 178 0.11 -10.41 17.80
CA SER A 178 0.06 -11.44 18.85
C SER A 178 1.42 -11.89 19.37
N LYS A 179 2.46 -11.92 18.52
CA LYS A 179 3.78 -12.39 18.91
C LYS A 179 4.37 -11.51 20.03
N PRO A 180 4.97 -12.09 21.09
CA PRO A 180 5.66 -11.31 22.12
C PRO A 180 6.90 -10.60 21.57
N GLU A 181 7.13 -9.34 21.97
CA GLU A 181 8.26 -8.54 21.46
C GLU A 181 9.63 -9.14 21.79
N GLY A 182 9.74 -9.87 22.91
CA GLY A 182 10.97 -10.58 23.31
C GLY A 182 11.42 -11.65 22.30
N ASP A 183 10.46 -12.21 21.57
CA ASP A 183 10.70 -13.27 20.58
C ASP A 183 10.85 -12.73 19.15
N MET A 184 10.73 -11.40 18.97
CA MET A 184 10.82 -10.76 17.67
C MET A 184 12.25 -10.39 17.32
N ASP A 185 12.64 -10.69 16.09
CA ASP A 185 13.85 -10.12 15.50
C ASP A 185 13.62 -8.65 15.06
N LEU A 186 14.67 -8.03 14.51
CA LEU A 186 14.60 -6.63 14.12
C LEU A 186 13.52 -6.34 13.06
N SER A 187 13.36 -7.24 12.07
CA SER A 187 12.37 -7.06 10.99
C SER A 187 10.95 -7.12 11.56
N GLU A 188 10.67 -8.11 12.42
CA GLU A 188 9.37 -8.28 13.05
C GLU A 188 9.02 -7.12 13.99
N ARG A 189 10.00 -6.61 14.75
CA ARG A 189 9.78 -5.41 15.59
C ARG A 189 9.40 -4.20 14.76
N TRP A 190 9.98 -4.04 13.58
CA TRP A 190 9.62 -2.94 12.68
C TRP A 190 8.24 -3.11 12.06
N ILE A 191 7.86 -4.33 11.65
CA ILE A 191 6.49 -4.64 11.23
C ILE A 191 5.48 -4.25 12.33
N ARG A 192 5.75 -4.64 13.59
CA ARG A 192 4.92 -4.25 14.74
C ARG A 192 4.85 -2.73 14.93
N LYS A 193 5.97 -2.02 14.80
CA LYS A 193 6.02 -0.55 14.93
C LYS A 193 5.24 0.16 13.84
N PHE A 194 5.31 -0.30 12.59
CA PHE A 194 4.49 0.25 11.51
C PHE A 194 3.00 -0.01 11.75
N THR A 195 2.65 -1.18 12.28
CA THR A 195 1.27 -1.48 12.71
C THR A 195 0.78 -0.47 13.76
N MET A 196 1.60 -0.18 14.78
CA MET A 196 1.25 0.83 15.79
C MET A 196 1.12 2.24 15.20
N GLN A 197 1.94 2.60 14.22
CA GLN A 197 1.83 3.85 13.50
C GLN A 197 0.51 3.94 12.71
N ASN A 198 0.04 2.85 12.09
CA ASN A 198 -1.23 2.81 11.37
C ASN A 198 -2.44 3.01 12.31
N ARG A 199 -2.32 2.60 13.57
CA ARG A 199 -3.31 2.96 14.61
C ARG A 199 -3.30 4.45 14.91
N GLN A 200 -2.13 5.08 14.99
CA GLN A 200 -2.03 6.54 15.17
C GLN A 200 -2.60 7.29 13.96
N TRP A 201 -2.37 6.77 12.74
CA TRP A 201 -3.00 7.30 11.52
C TRP A 201 -4.52 7.27 11.67
N SER A 202 -5.11 6.13 12.04
CA SER A 202 -6.57 6.00 12.17
C SER A 202 -7.15 7.03 13.15
N ILE A 203 -6.44 7.33 14.25
CA ILE A 203 -6.84 8.36 15.22
C ILE A 203 -6.80 9.77 14.61
N VAL A 204 -5.79 10.10 13.81
CA VAL A 204 -5.72 11.39 13.10
C VAL A 204 -6.91 11.58 12.16
N TRP A 205 -7.44 10.48 11.61
CA TRP A 205 -8.57 10.46 10.68
C TRP A 205 -9.93 10.27 11.33
N ALA A 206 -10.02 10.21 12.66
CA ALA A 206 -11.25 9.88 13.39
C ALA A 206 -12.43 10.81 13.07
N ASP A 207 -12.16 12.09 12.79
CA ASP A 207 -13.21 13.08 12.50
C ASP A 207 -13.59 13.15 11.02
N ARG A 208 -12.75 12.63 10.12
CA ARG A 208 -12.96 12.74 8.66
C ARG A 208 -13.36 11.44 8.00
N TYR A 209 -13.13 10.29 8.64
CA TYR A 209 -13.48 9.01 8.03
C TYR A 209 -14.96 8.88 7.63
N PRO A 210 -15.97 9.37 8.38
CA PRO A 210 -17.35 9.20 7.97
C PRO A 210 -17.65 9.84 6.61
N ASP A 211 -17.17 11.08 6.41
CA ASP A 211 -17.36 11.81 5.15
C ASP A 211 -16.67 11.11 3.97
N ILE A 212 -15.48 10.57 4.20
CA ILE A 212 -14.70 9.85 3.19
C ILE A 212 -15.36 8.52 2.84
N GLU A 213 -15.84 7.77 3.84
CA GLU A 213 -16.59 6.53 3.64
C GLU A 213 -17.85 6.78 2.80
N ASP A 214 -18.62 7.81 3.13
CA ASP A 214 -19.85 8.16 2.42
C ASP A 214 -19.56 8.61 0.98
N HIS A 215 -18.57 9.46 0.78
CA HIS A 215 -18.17 9.94 -0.54
C HIS A 215 -17.70 8.78 -1.44
N MET A 216 -16.79 7.97 -0.93
CA MET A 216 -16.21 6.86 -1.69
C MET A 216 -17.25 5.76 -1.96
N HIS A 217 -18.17 5.51 -1.04
CA HIS A 217 -19.30 4.61 -1.28
C HIS A 217 -20.19 5.12 -2.42
N ARG A 218 -20.54 6.42 -2.44
CA ARG A 218 -21.31 7.02 -3.53
C ARG A 218 -20.57 6.98 -4.86
N PHE A 219 -19.27 7.28 -4.86
CA PHE A 219 -18.40 7.14 -6.01
C PHE A 219 -18.45 5.72 -6.60
N GLN A 220 -18.35 4.69 -5.74
CA GLN A 220 -18.46 3.29 -6.16
C GLN A 220 -19.83 2.97 -6.74
N GLN A 221 -20.92 3.43 -6.11
CA GLN A 221 -22.28 3.22 -6.62
C GLN A 221 -22.46 3.82 -8.02
N MET A 222 -21.99 5.05 -8.24
CA MET A 222 -22.07 5.72 -9.56
C MET A 222 -21.28 4.94 -10.61
N ALA A 223 -20.02 4.58 -10.30
CA ALA A 223 -19.14 3.88 -11.22
C ALA A 223 -19.69 2.48 -11.58
N HIS A 224 -20.16 1.71 -10.59
CA HIS A 224 -20.76 0.39 -10.81
C HIS A 224 -22.15 0.45 -11.46
N GLY A 225 -22.88 1.55 -11.29
CA GLY A 225 -24.11 1.86 -12.01
C GLY A 225 -23.93 2.18 -13.49
N GLY A 226 -22.68 2.22 -13.97
CA GLY A 226 -22.33 2.45 -15.38
C GLY A 226 -21.90 3.89 -15.69
N ASP A 227 -22.04 4.83 -14.77
CA ASP A 227 -21.64 6.23 -14.95
C ASP A 227 -20.21 6.47 -14.45
N ARG A 228 -19.24 5.86 -15.13
CA ARG A 228 -17.82 5.98 -14.76
C ARG A 228 -17.30 7.41 -14.90
N LYS A 229 -17.74 8.16 -15.93
CA LYS A 229 -17.29 9.53 -16.16
C LYS A 229 -17.89 10.48 -15.12
N GLY A 230 -19.19 10.38 -14.84
CA GLY A 230 -19.83 11.17 -13.80
C GLY A 230 -19.28 10.85 -12.41
N ALA A 231 -18.98 9.57 -12.13
CA ALA A 231 -18.28 9.20 -10.89
C ALA A 231 -16.90 9.85 -10.81
N ALA A 232 -16.16 9.89 -11.93
CA ALA A 232 -14.84 10.50 -11.96
C ALA A 232 -14.89 12.02 -11.72
N ASP A 233 -15.81 12.72 -12.38
CA ASP A 233 -16.01 14.16 -12.21
C ASP A 233 -16.45 14.49 -10.77
N PHE A 234 -17.40 13.72 -10.24
CA PHE A 234 -17.84 13.83 -8.85
C PHE A 234 -16.68 13.68 -7.86
N HIS A 235 -15.75 12.76 -8.12
CA HIS A 235 -14.60 12.56 -7.26
C HIS A 235 -13.56 13.68 -7.38
N ILE A 236 -13.28 14.14 -8.61
CA ILE A 236 -12.34 15.25 -8.87
C ILE A 236 -12.83 16.53 -8.17
N ASP A 237 -14.11 16.88 -8.35
CA ASP A 237 -14.68 18.10 -7.75
C ASP A 237 -14.56 18.08 -6.22
N TRP A 238 -14.75 16.91 -5.60
CA TRP A 238 -14.60 16.75 -4.16
C TRP A 238 -13.13 16.90 -3.70
N ILE A 239 -12.18 16.27 -4.40
CA ILE A 239 -10.75 16.40 -4.08
C ILE A 239 -10.29 17.85 -4.22
N GLU A 240 -10.70 18.54 -5.29
CA GLU A 240 -10.37 19.96 -5.51
C GLU A 240 -11.01 20.87 -4.45
N ALA A 241 -12.25 20.59 -4.03
CA ALA A 241 -12.90 21.32 -2.95
C ALA A 241 -12.15 21.15 -1.61
N GLU A 242 -11.71 19.93 -1.29
CA GLU A 242 -10.90 19.66 -0.10
C GLU A 242 -9.52 20.34 -0.20
N ALA A 243 -8.88 20.31 -1.38
CA ALA A 243 -7.60 20.99 -1.62
C ALA A 243 -7.70 22.52 -1.51
N ALA A 244 -8.81 23.12 -1.95
CA ALA A 244 -9.04 24.56 -1.92
C ALA A 244 -9.11 25.14 -0.50
N SER A 245 -9.34 24.30 0.51
CA SER A 245 -9.23 24.71 1.91
C SER A 245 -7.80 25.07 2.33
N ASP A 246 -6.79 24.56 1.60
CA ASP A 246 -5.38 24.89 1.76
C ASP A 246 -4.92 25.93 0.73
N ALA A 247 -4.80 27.18 1.19
CA ALA A 247 -4.32 28.30 0.37
C ALA A 247 -2.81 28.25 0.06
N VAL A 248 -2.03 27.35 0.68
CA VAL A 248 -0.57 27.32 0.56
C VAL A 248 -0.12 26.25 -0.43
N ASP A 249 -0.37 24.98 -0.13
CA ASP A 249 0.14 23.84 -0.90
C ASP A 249 -0.95 23.13 -1.73
N HIS A 250 -2.22 23.55 -1.58
CA HIS A 250 -3.39 22.92 -2.19
C HIS A 250 -3.45 21.42 -1.91
N ILE A 251 -3.28 21.04 -0.64
CA ILE A 251 -3.30 19.66 -0.17
C ILE A 251 -4.68 19.34 0.42
N PRO A 252 -5.44 18.38 -0.14
CA PRO A 252 -6.66 17.88 0.49
C PRO A 252 -6.38 17.45 1.92
N PHE A 253 -7.23 17.82 2.88
CA PHE A 253 -7.09 17.40 4.29
C PHE A 253 -5.73 17.79 4.91
N ARG A 254 -5.28 19.03 4.68
CA ARG A 254 -3.99 19.57 5.17
C ARG A 254 -3.70 19.26 6.65
N ASP A 255 -4.69 19.46 7.52
CA ASP A 255 -4.49 19.33 8.97
C ASP A 255 -4.16 17.88 9.35
N GLN A 256 -4.88 16.91 8.77
CA GLN A 256 -4.59 15.49 8.95
C GLN A 256 -3.21 15.13 8.40
N ALA A 257 -2.86 15.63 7.21
CA ALA A 257 -1.53 15.43 6.62
C ALA A 257 -0.42 15.96 7.54
N LEU A 258 -0.58 17.15 8.11
CA LEU A 258 0.38 17.79 9.00
C LEU A 258 0.56 17.02 10.31
N LEU A 259 -0.55 16.65 10.95
CA LEU A 259 -0.54 15.89 12.19
C LEU A 259 0.19 14.56 12.03
N PHE A 260 -0.16 13.81 10.99
CA PHE A 260 0.41 12.49 10.80
C PHE A 260 1.84 12.52 10.25
N ALA A 261 2.20 13.49 9.40
CA ALA A 261 3.58 13.64 8.92
C ALA A 261 4.59 13.70 10.08
N THR A 262 4.27 14.40 11.16
CA THR A 262 5.15 14.48 12.34
C THR A 262 5.45 13.09 12.92
N ILE A 263 4.43 12.24 13.04
CA ILE A 263 4.54 10.86 13.53
C ILE A 263 5.29 9.99 12.52
N TYR A 264 4.90 10.08 11.25
CA TYR A 264 5.48 9.33 10.13
C TYR A 264 7.00 9.47 10.10
N TRP A 265 7.47 10.70 10.03
CA TRP A 265 8.88 10.98 9.85
C TRP A 265 9.72 10.79 11.11
N ALA A 266 9.14 10.96 12.30
CA ALA A 266 9.82 10.61 13.54
C ALA A 266 10.09 9.09 13.61
N ASN A 267 9.15 8.27 13.16
CA ASN A 267 9.36 6.81 13.08
C ASN A 267 10.29 6.44 11.93
N ARG A 268 10.19 7.10 10.77
CA ARG A 268 11.12 6.89 9.65
C ARG A 268 12.57 7.15 10.04
N ALA A 269 12.85 8.25 10.75
CA ALA A 269 14.20 8.55 11.24
C ALA A 269 14.74 7.45 12.18
N LYS A 270 13.89 6.89 13.05
CA LYS A 270 14.26 5.76 13.91
C LYS A 270 14.53 4.48 13.10
N TYR A 271 13.76 4.25 12.04
CA TYR A 271 13.93 3.11 11.13
C TYR A 271 15.26 3.18 10.41
N ASP A 272 15.54 4.32 9.77
CA ASP A 272 16.78 4.55 9.04
C ASP A 272 17.99 4.46 9.99
N ALA A 273 17.90 5.01 11.21
CA ALA A 273 18.94 4.86 12.22
C ALA A 273 19.17 3.40 12.66
N ALA A 274 18.10 2.61 12.80
CA ALA A 274 18.22 1.19 13.16
C ALA A 274 18.86 0.37 12.04
N LEU A 275 18.51 0.63 10.78
CA LEU A 275 19.12 -0.04 9.62
C LEU A 275 20.60 0.33 9.46
N ASN A 276 20.94 1.62 9.55
CA ASN A 276 22.34 2.08 9.47
C ASN A 276 23.17 1.57 10.66
N GLY A 277 22.57 1.51 11.86
CA GLY A 277 23.19 0.93 13.05
C GLY A 277 23.39 -0.59 12.96
N ALA A 278 22.55 -1.29 12.19
CA ALA A 278 22.72 -2.72 11.91
C ALA A 278 23.80 -2.97 10.85
N ALA A 279 23.85 -2.14 9.80
CA ALA A 279 24.87 -2.21 8.74
C ALA A 279 26.30 -1.88 9.23
N SER A 280 26.43 -1.08 10.29
CA SER A 280 27.71 -0.64 10.85
C SER A 280 28.27 -1.54 11.96
N LYS A 281 27.53 -2.56 12.42
CA LYS A 281 28.07 -3.56 13.35
C LYS A 281 28.76 -4.67 12.55
N PRO A 282 30.10 -4.79 12.55
CA PRO A 282 30.74 -5.99 12.04
C PRO A 282 30.20 -7.16 12.85
N ALA A 283 29.82 -8.24 12.14
CA ALA A 283 29.49 -9.50 12.76
C ALA A 283 30.61 -9.83 13.75
N ARG A 284 30.31 -9.79 15.05
CA ARG A 284 31.22 -10.36 16.04
C ARG A 284 31.26 -11.84 15.71
N MET A 285 32.29 -12.25 14.97
CA MET A 285 32.81 -13.60 15.02
C MET A 285 33.21 -13.82 16.49
N THR A 286 32.34 -14.48 17.23
CA THR A 286 32.75 -15.21 18.43
C THR A 286 32.81 -16.67 18.02
N ALA A 287 34.03 -17.18 18.05
CA ALA A 287 34.40 -18.58 17.92
C ALA A 287 33.71 -19.47 18.95
#